data_AF-W2T965-F1
#
_entry.id   AF-W2T965-F1
#
_cell.length_a   1.000
_cell.length_b   1.000
_cell.length_c   1.000
_cell.angle_alpha   90.00
_cell.angle_beta   90.00
_cell.angle_gamma   90.00
#
_symmetry.space_group_name_H-M   'P 1'
#
loop_
_entity.id
_entity.type
_entity.pdbx_description
1 polymer ?
#
loop_
_entity_poly.entity_id
_entity_poly.type
_entity_poly.pdbx_seq_one_letter_code
_entity_poly.pdbx_strand_id
1 'polypeptide(L)'
;MSCGAVVRRKGCPLLMLLKLLLQISLTTAHNLNHLAKSVVVTFEPPMVHDLVEDGNRTVSVALKIPQNEFASIPDWTYQMSIGSFHPDIASSPSHTAVRKSSFQYDNASNYYTLNSEVIIHGGTLGKTGLRLRLVRAENWDEVDESWKVPELLDDSKINVIDVWVKRNLQSERLTHIFVASVVILITFANVLMGCELDMNAVFNTIKRPVAPAIGFLAQFLIMPVLAYGIAKSVFVSRGLFSMALGVFITGCSPGGGASNFWTLLLDGNVNLSVTMTFVSTLASLAKVTRSLVSLVLPLLVGVAIKKWKPEWAAKSRKVGLAQ
;
A
#
# COMPACT_ATOMS: atom_id res chain seq x y z
N MET A 1 -23.32 37.26 22.66
CA MET A 1 -23.39 36.26 23.75
C MET A 1 -23.63 34.90 23.10
N SER A 2 -22.91 33.81 23.28
CA SER A 2 -21.70 33.41 24.02
C SER A 2 -21.34 32.02 23.40
N CYS A 3 -20.18 31.85 22.77
CA CYS A 3 -19.03 31.03 23.22
C CYS A 3 -19.25 29.50 23.46
N GLY A 4 -18.38 28.65 22.88
CA GLY A 4 -18.09 27.25 23.29
C GLY A 4 -18.14 26.19 22.17
N ALA A 5 -17.09 25.92 21.39
CA ALA A 5 -15.97 24.98 21.63
C ALA A 5 -16.11 23.59 20.93
N VAL A 6 -15.22 23.35 19.96
CA VAL A 6 -14.93 22.03 19.35
C VAL A 6 -14.12 21.19 20.34
N VAL A 7 -14.52 19.95 20.65
CA VAL A 7 -13.61 18.98 21.29
C VAL A 7 -13.77 17.59 20.68
N ARG A 8 -12.66 17.11 20.10
CA ARG A 8 -12.34 15.73 19.76
C ARG A 8 -13.03 14.74 20.69
N ARG A 9 -13.73 13.72 20.15
CA ARG A 9 -14.00 12.50 20.92
C ARG A 9 -12.66 11.83 21.24
N LYS A 10 -12.06 12.24 22.36
CA LYS A 10 -10.99 11.50 23.02
C LYS A 10 -11.57 10.12 23.31
N GLY A 11 -11.05 9.07 22.65
CA GLY A 11 -11.17 7.75 23.23
C GLY A 11 -10.67 7.85 24.66
N CYS A 12 -11.49 7.44 25.64
CA CYS A 12 -11.11 7.56 27.04
C CYS A 12 -9.74 6.92 27.22
N PRO A 13 -8.74 7.63 27.78
CA PRO A 13 -7.42 7.04 28.03
C PRO A 13 -7.56 5.83 28.95
N LEU A 14 -8.56 5.83 29.85
CA LEU A 14 -8.94 4.66 30.66
C LEU A 14 -9.42 3.47 29.83
N LEU A 15 -10.11 3.67 28.72
CA LEU A 15 -10.61 2.59 27.85
C LEU A 15 -9.50 2.03 26.94
N MET A 16 -8.56 2.89 26.52
CA MET A 16 -7.33 2.46 25.85
C MET A 16 -6.39 1.75 26.83
N LEU A 17 -6.28 2.24 28.07
CA LEU A 17 -5.53 1.59 29.14
C LEU A 17 -6.21 0.29 29.57
N LEU A 18 -7.54 0.21 29.57
CA LEU A 18 -8.30 -1.01 29.83
C LEU A 18 -8.14 -2.00 28.68
N LYS A 19 -8.12 -1.56 27.40
CA LYS A 19 -7.76 -2.41 26.25
C LYS A 19 -6.31 -2.88 26.32
N LEU A 20 -5.39 -2.00 26.72
CA LEU A 20 -3.98 -2.33 26.91
C LEU A 20 -3.80 -3.31 28.09
N LEU A 21 -4.49 -3.08 29.20
CA LEU A 21 -4.51 -3.99 30.36
C LEU A 21 -5.23 -5.29 30.04
N LEU A 22 -6.27 -5.28 29.20
CA LEU A 22 -6.89 -6.50 28.67
C LEU A 22 -5.88 -7.27 27.81
N GLN A 23 -5.15 -6.59 26.91
CA GLN A 23 -4.09 -7.18 26.09
C GLN A 23 -2.90 -7.68 26.94
N ILE A 24 -2.56 -6.99 28.03
CA ILE A 24 -1.53 -7.40 29.00
C ILE A 24 -2.02 -8.58 29.85
N SER A 25 -3.33 -8.67 30.15
CA SER A 25 -3.91 -9.82 30.82
C SER A 25 -4.06 -11.03 29.89
N LEU A 26 -4.33 -10.82 28.61
CA LEU A 26 -4.31 -11.85 27.57
C LEU A 26 -2.90 -12.36 27.26
N THR A 27 -1.86 -11.61 27.60
CA THR A 27 -0.46 -12.11 27.54
C THR A 27 -0.15 -13.10 28.66
N THR A 28 -1.06 -13.37 29.61
CA THR A 28 -0.93 -14.56 30.48
C THR A 28 -1.29 -15.86 29.76
N ALA A 29 -1.87 -15.79 28.55
CA ALA A 29 -1.95 -16.93 27.63
C ALA A 29 -0.61 -17.25 26.94
N HIS A 30 0.52 -16.69 27.41
CA HIS A 30 1.84 -16.98 26.85
C HIS A 30 2.23 -18.46 26.90
N ASN A 31 1.60 -19.26 27.78
CA ASN A 31 1.85 -20.70 27.90
C ASN A 31 1.20 -21.55 26.79
N LEU A 32 0.29 -21.00 25.98
CA LEU A 32 -0.32 -21.74 24.86
C LEU A 32 0.45 -21.56 23.54
N ASN A 33 1.35 -20.56 23.45
CA ASN A 33 2.16 -20.29 22.25
C ASN A 33 3.52 -21.00 22.25
N HIS A 34 3.85 -21.79 23.28
CA HIS A 34 5.15 -22.48 23.35
C HIS A 34 5.34 -23.47 22.19
N LEU A 35 4.25 -24.07 21.69
CA LEU A 35 4.28 -24.97 20.53
C LEU A 35 4.57 -24.23 19.22
N ALA A 36 4.10 -22.99 19.06
CA ALA A 36 4.33 -22.20 17.85
C ALA A 36 5.78 -21.66 17.74
N LYS A 37 6.48 -21.54 18.87
CA LYS A 37 7.87 -21.03 18.94
C LYS A 37 8.93 -22.05 18.53
N SER A 38 8.56 -23.32 18.47
CA SER A 38 9.52 -24.41 18.33
C SER A 38 9.28 -25.30 17.12
N VAL A 39 8.12 -25.16 16.47
CA VAL A 39 7.85 -25.74 15.15
C VAL A 39 8.66 -24.99 14.09
N VAL A 40 9.43 -25.73 13.30
CA VAL A 40 10.07 -25.22 12.08
C VAL A 40 9.09 -25.45 10.93
N VAL A 41 8.61 -24.36 10.33
CA VAL A 41 7.70 -24.40 9.18
C VAL A 41 8.52 -24.24 7.90
N THR A 42 8.37 -25.15 6.95
CA THR A 42 8.96 -25.03 5.62
C THR A 42 7.87 -25.05 4.56
N PHE A 43 7.92 -24.08 3.64
CA PHE A 43 6.98 -23.95 2.53
C PHE A 43 7.65 -24.41 1.22
N GLU A 44 6.91 -25.18 0.42
CA GLU A 44 7.31 -25.59 -0.92
C GLU A 44 6.19 -25.25 -1.91
N PRO A 45 6.37 -24.24 -2.80
CA PRO A 45 7.55 -23.38 -2.96
C PRO A 45 7.76 -22.39 -1.80
N PRO A 46 9.00 -21.91 -1.57
CA PRO A 46 9.32 -21.01 -0.45
C PRO A 46 8.73 -19.59 -0.59
N MET A 47 8.34 -19.21 -1.81
CA MET A 47 7.70 -17.93 -2.12
C MET A 47 6.75 -18.09 -3.31
N VAL A 48 5.64 -17.35 -3.30
CA VAL A 48 4.61 -17.41 -4.36
C VAL A 48 4.49 -16.04 -5.01
N HIS A 49 5.23 -15.80 -6.09
CA HIS A 49 5.20 -14.52 -6.80
C HIS A 49 4.38 -14.53 -8.10
N ASP A 50 3.86 -15.69 -8.49
CA ASP A 50 3.17 -15.90 -9.77
C ASP A 50 1.67 -16.15 -9.61
N LEU A 51 1.10 -15.79 -8.46
CA LEU A 51 -0.34 -15.91 -8.24
C LEU A 51 -1.06 -14.83 -9.04
N VAL A 52 -2.04 -15.20 -9.86
CA VAL A 52 -2.84 -14.25 -10.65
C VAL A 52 -4.11 -13.88 -9.86
N GLU A 53 -4.63 -12.66 -10.04
CA GLU A 53 -5.95 -12.25 -9.53
C GLU A 53 -7.02 -13.29 -9.86
N ASP A 54 -7.85 -13.65 -8.88
CA ASP A 54 -8.87 -14.71 -8.91
C ASP A 54 -8.32 -16.14 -9.18
N GLY A 55 -7.00 -16.29 -9.22
CA GLY A 55 -6.33 -17.57 -9.33
C GLY A 55 -6.18 -18.28 -7.99
N ASN A 56 -5.89 -19.58 -8.05
CA ASN A 56 -5.51 -20.37 -6.90
C ASN A 56 -4.12 -20.97 -7.09
N ARG A 57 -3.39 -21.15 -5.98
CA ARG A 57 -2.12 -21.86 -5.97
C ARG A 57 -2.05 -22.77 -4.75
N THR A 58 -1.73 -24.03 -4.99
CA THR A 58 -1.42 -24.98 -3.92
C THR A 58 0.02 -24.77 -3.46
N VAL A 59 0.20 -24.75 -2.14
CA VAL A 59 1.50 -24.72 -1.49
C VAL A 59 1.56 -25.87 -0.50
N SER A 60 2.62 -26.65 -0.59
CA SER A 60 2.91 -27.71 0.36
C SER A 60 3.59 -27.10 1.58
N VAL A 61 3.00 -27.34 2.74
CA VAL A 61 3.51 -26.88 4.04
C VAL A 61 3.98 -28.10 4.80
N ALA A 62 5.27 -28.13 5.14
CA ALA A 62 5.83 -29.15 6.01
C ALA A 62 6.11 -28.55 7.39
N LEU A 63 5.50 -29.16 8.41
CA LEU A 63 5.72 -28.83 9.82
C LEU A 63 6.72 -29.80 10.41
N LYS A 64 7.85 -29.30 10.90
CA LYS A 64 8.89 -30.09 11.55
C LYS A 64 8.95 -29.75 13.04
N ILE A 65 8.78 -30.77 13.89
CA ILE A 65 8.82 -30.63 15.35
C ILE A 65 9.94 -31.53 15.89
N PRO A 66 10.88 -31.00 16.71
CA PRO A 66 11.95 -31.80 17.28
C PRO A 66 11.39 -32.85 18.25
N GLN A 67 12.01 -34.04 18.28
CA GLN A 67 11.53 -35.19 19.07
C GLN A 67 11.31 -34.87 20.56
N ASN A 68 12.23 -34.11 21.18
CA ASN A 68 12.19 -33.77 22.60
C ASN A 68 10.91 -33.01 22.99
N GLU A 69 10.41 -32.17 22.08
CA GLU A 69 9.23 -31.37 22.33
C GLU A 69 7.96 -32.11 21.93
N PHE A 70 8.00 -32.92 20.87
CA PHE A 70 6.87 -33.73 20.43
C PHE A 70 6.32 -34.65 21.52
N ALA A 71 7.20 -35.18 22.39
CA ALA A 71 6.82 -36.00 23.54
C ALA A 71 5.99 -35.23 24.58
N SER A 72 6.21 -33.92 24.72
CA SER A 72 5.48 -33.04 25.65
C SER A 72 4.12 -32.58 25.11
N ILE A 73 3.85 -32.79 23.82
CA ILE A 73 2.61 -32.33 23.19
C ILE A 73 1.46 -33.29 23.56
N PRO A 74 0.36 -32.79 24.14
CA PRO A 74 -0.83 -33.59 24.42
C PRO A 74 -1.55 -34.00 23.13
N ASP A 75 -2.19 -35.16 23.15
CA ASP A 75 -2.89 -35.82 22.03
C ASP A 75 -4.25 -35.15 21.70
N TRP A 76 -4.26 -33.82 21.59
CA TRP A 76 -5.44 -33.06 21.18
C TRP A 76 -5.54 -32.96 19.66
N THR A 77 -6.73 -32.57 19.21
CA THR A 77 -6.96 -32.15 17.83
C THR A 77 -6.56 -30.69 17.69
N TYR A 78 -5.61 -30.42 16.81
CA TYR A 78 -5.18 -29.07 16.44
C TYR A 78 -5.80 -28.70 15.10
N GLN A 79 -6.01 -27.42 14.88
CA GLN A 79 -6.49 -26.86 13.63
C GLN A 79 -5.36 -26.02 13.04
N MET A 80 -4.93 -26.41 11.85
CA MET A 80 -3.92 -25.74 11.06
C MET A 80 -4.61 -24.82 10.06
N SER A 81 -4.18 -23.57 10.02
CA SER A 81 -4.72 -22.53 9.14
C SER A 81 -3.63 -21.55 8.73
N ILE A 82 -3.83 -20.87 7.62
CA ILE A 82 -2.94 -19.79 7.18
C ILE A 82 -3.70 -18.47 7.21
N GLY A 83 -3.28 -17.56 8.08
CA GLY A 83 -3.84 -16.22 8.19
C GLY A 83 -3.12 -15.24 7.26
N SER A 84 -3.87 -14.34 6.61
CA SER A 84 -3.31 -13.30 5.72
C SER A 84 -3.28 -11.93 6.37
N PHE A 85 -2.12 -11.26 6.37
CA PHE A 85 -2.04 -9.89 6.88
C PHE A 85 -2.99 -8.94 6.13
N HIS A 86 -3.20 -9.19 4.83
CA HIS A 86 -4.15 -8.49 3.98
C HIS A 86 -5.07 -9.50 3.26
N PRO A 87 -6.26 -9.80 3.84
CA PRO A 87 -7.18 -10.79 3.27
C PRO A 87 -7.69 -10.39 1.88
N ASP A 88 -7.75 -9.09 1.58
CA ASP A 88 -8.14 -8.56 0.26
C ASP A 88 -7.14 -8.91 -0.86
N ILE A 89 -5.87 -9.15 -0.52
CA ILE A 89 -4.79 -9.44 -1.48
C ILE A 89 -4.67 -10.94 -1.70
N ALA A 90 -4.53 -11.72 -0.63
CA ALA A 90 -4.54 -13.17 -0.72
C ALA A 90 -5.19 -13.76 0.53
N SER A 91 -5.89 -14.87 0.38
CA SER A 91 -6.54 -15.56 1.49
C SER A 91 -6.39 -17.07 1.34
N SER A 92 -6.44 -17.79 2.46
CA SER A 92 -6.52 -19.25 2.46
C SER A 92 -7.68 -19.68 3.35
N PRO A 93 -8.81 -20.12 2.76
CA PRO A 93 -9.95 -20.61 3.52
C PRO A 93 -9.75 -22.06 4.01
N SER A 94 -8.65 -22.71 3.63
CA SER A 94 -8.38 -24.10 3.99
C SER A 94 -7.98 -24.22 5.45
N HIS A 95 -8.73 -25.03 6.19
CA HIS A 95 -8.40 -25.43 7.55
C HIS A 95 -8.28 -26.93 7.63
N THR A 96 -7.16 -27.42 8.16
CA THR A 96 -6.88 -28.85 8.27
C THR A 96 -6.84 -29.23 9.74
N ALA A 97 -7.66 -30.20 10.14
CA ALA A 97 -7.57 -30.80 11.46
C ALA A 97 -6.35 -31.73 11.51
N VAL A 98 -5.41 -31.44 12.40
CA VAL A 98 -4.16 -32.15 12.60
C VAL A 98 -4.22 -32.87 13.94
N ARG A 99 -3.91 -34.17 13.93
CA ARG A 99 -3.78 -34.98 15.15
C ARG A 99 -2.33 -35.40 15.32
N LYS A 100 -1.92 -35.72 16.54
CA LYS A 100 -0.56 -36.19 16.83
C LYS A 100 -0.16 -37.43 16.02
N SER A 101 -1.12 -38.32 15.73
CA SER A 101 -0.90 -39.52 14.89
C SER A 101 -0.59 -39.23 13.42
N SER A 102 -0.84 -38.00 12.95
CA SER A 102 -0.60 -37.60 11.55
C SER A 102 0.88 -37.28 11.28
N PHE A 103 1.70 -37.14 12.32
CA PHE A 103 3.12 -36.84 12.19
C PHE A 103 3.93 -38.12 11.96
N GLN A 104 4.78 -38.11 10.93
CA GLN A 104 5.70 -39.20 10.63
C GLN A 104 7.07 -38.87 11.20
N TYR A 105 7.69 -39.84 11.88
CA TYR A 105 9.03 -39.68 12.42
C TYR A 105 10.07 -39.87 11.31
N ASP A 106 10.89 -38.86 11.07
CA ASP A 106 12.02 -38.95 10.15
C ASP A 106 13.31 -39.25 10.93
N ASN A 107 13.83 -40.47 10.75
CA ASN A 107 15.00 -40.98 11.46
C ASN A 107 16.32 -40.30 11.00
N ALA A 108 16.33 -39.67 9.81
CA ALA A 108 17.51 -38.96 9.31
C ALA A 108 17.67 -37.56 9.94
N SER A 109 16.54 -36.93 10.28
CA SER A 109 16.49 -35.54 10.71
C SER A 109 16.22 -35.37 12.21
N ASN A 110 15.79 -36.43 12.93
CA ASN A 110 15.28 -36.39 14.31
C ASN A 110 14.07 -35.43 14.49
N TYR A 111 13.28 -35.25 13.44
CA TYR A 111 12.07 -34.43 13.44
C TYR A 111 10.83 -35.28 13.14
N TYR A 112 9.73 -34.95 13.81
CA TYR A 112 8.40 -35.35 13.39
C TYR A 112 7.92 -34.39 12.30
N THR A 113 7.59 -34.92 11.13
CA THR A 113 7.18 -34.15 9.97
C THR A 113 5.71 -34.39 9.65
N LEU A 114 4.96 -33.31 9.39
CA LEU A 114 3.63 -33.35 8.82
C LEU A 114 3.61 -32.54 7.53
N ASN A 115 3.19 -33.18 6.43
CA ASN A 115 2.98 -32.52 5.15
C ASN A 115 1.48 -32.23 4.99
N SER A 116 1.14 -30.99 4.70
CA SER A 116 -0.23 -30.56 4.40
C SER A 116 -0.23 -29.63 3.20
N GLU A 117 -1.19 -29.80 2.30
CA GLU A 117 -1.38 -28.91 1.16
C GLU A 117 -2.38 -27.81 1.53
N VAL A 118 -2.02 -26.57 1.21
CA VAL A 118 -2.88 -25.41 1.46
C VAL A 118 -3.11 -24.67 0.17
N ILE A 119 -4.37 -24.32 -0.09
CA ILE A 119 -4.75 -23.54 -1.28
C ILE A 119 -4.75 -22.06 -0.89
N ILE A 120 -4.00 -21.27 -1.64
CA ILE A 120 -3.95 -19.81 -1.53
C ILE A 120 -4.76 -19.24 -2.71
N HIS A 121 -5.74 -18.40 -2.39
CA HIS A 121 -6.54 -17.67 -3.34
C HIS A 121 -6.00 -16.24 -3.49
N GLY A 122 -5.78 -15.81 -4.73
CA GLY A 122 -5.39 -14.45 -5.05
C GLY A 122 -6.63 -13.57 -5.21
N GLY A 123 -6.72 -12.49 -4.44
CA GLY A 123 -7.73 -11.45 -4.59
C GLY A 123 -7.18 -10.31 -5.44
N THR A 124 -6.94 -9.17 -4.80
CA THR A 124 -6.46 -7.93 -5.44
C THR A 124 -4.94 -7.90 -5.65
N LEU A 125 -4.48 -7.16 -6.67
CA LEU A 125 -3.05 -6.86 -6.86
C LEU A 125 -2.40 -6.34 -5.57
N GLY A 126 -1.33 -6.99 -5.14
CA GLY A 126 -0.52 -6.50 -4.02
C GLY A 126 0.53 -7.50 -3.54
N LYS A 127 1.31 -7.08 -2.55
CA LYS A 127 2.19 -7.95 -1.76
C LYS A 127 1.56 -8.18 -0.40
N THR A 128 1.44 -9.44 0.01
CA THR A 128 1.01 -9.80 1.36
C THR A 128 1.87 -10.94 1.90
N GLY A 129 1.92 -11.04 3.22
CA GLY A 129 2.47 -12.20 3.91
C GLY A 129 1.33 -13.06 4.44
N LEU A 130 1.54 -14.37 4.42
CA LEU A 130 0.64 -15.37 4.98
C LEU A 130 1.36 -16.06 6.13
N ARG A 131 0.78 -16.04 7.33
CA ARG A 131 1.37 -16.65 8.53
C ARG A 131 0.65 -17.94 8.87
N LEU A 132 1.41 -18.99 9.15
CA LEU A 132 0.82 -20.23 9.64
C LEU A 132 0.36 -20.08 11.10
N ARG A 133 -0.85 -20.53 11.38
CA ARG A 133 -1.47 -20.57 12.71
C ARG A 133 -1.88 -22.01 13.03
N LEU A 134 -1.38 -22.53 14.15
CA LEU A 134 -1.74 -23.82 14.72
C LEU A 134 -2.39 -23.58 16.07
N VAL A 135 -3.69 -23.85 16.19
CA VAL A 135 -4.48 -23.63 17.42
C VAL A 135 -5.17 -24.94 17.81
N ARG A 136 -5.53 -25.12 19.07
CA ARG A 136 -6.39 -26.26 19.46
C ARG A 136 -7.79 -26.09 18.87
N ALA A 137 -8.40 -27.17 18.38
CA ALA A 137 -9.73 -27.14 17.78
C ALA A 137 -10.83 -26.56 18.70
N GLU A 138 -10.74 -26.80 20.02
CA GLU A 138 -11.71 -26.25 21.00
C GLU A 138 -11.63 -24.73 21.15
N ASN A 139 -10.46 -24.14 20.89
CA ASN A 139 -10.21 -22.70 21.01
C ASN A 139 -10.19 -22.03 19.63
N TRP A 140 -10.69 -22.71 18.60
CA TRP A 140 -10.73 -22.17 17.25
C TRP A 140 -11.78 -21.07 17.14
N ASP A 141 -11.32 -19.87 16.76
CA ASP A 141 -12.15 -18.75 16.39
C ASP A 141 -11.61 -18.17 15.07
N GLU A 142 -12.51 -18.02 14.09
CA GLU A 142 -12.22 -17.45 12.77
C GLU A 142 -11.87 -15.96 12.87
N VAL A 143 -12.37 -15.27 13.89
CA VAL A 143 -12.20 -13.82 14.07
C VAL A 143 -10.95 -13.47 14.88
N ASP A 144 -10.24 -14.46 15.43
CA ASP A 144 -9.04 -14.20 16.22
C ASP A 144 -7.87 -13.73 15.32
N GLU A 145 -7.54 -12.44 15.45
CA GLU A 145 -6.41 -11.78 14.76
C GLU A 145 -5.13 -11.69 15.63
N SER A 146 -5.08 -12.36 16.79
CA SER A 146 -3.94 -12.30 17.70
C SER A 146 -2.59 -12.64 17.04
N TRP A 147 -2.61 -13.47 15.99
CA TRP A 147 -1.45 -13.87 15.19
C TRP A 147 -0.86 -12.76 14.30
N LYS A 148 -1.57 -11.63 14.08
CA LYS A 148 -1.04 -10.47 13.35
C LYS A 148 -0.01 -9.67 14.15
N VAL A 149 0.09 -9.90 15.46
CA VAL A 149 1.07 -9.21 16.31
C VAL A 149 2.49 -9.71 15.95
N PRO A 150 3.43 -8.80 15.63
CA PRO A 150 4.82 -9.18 15.38
C PRO A 150 5.43 -9.77 16.66
N GLU A 151 5.73 -11.06 16.61
CA GLU A 151 6.48 -11.72 17.67
C GLU A 151 7.96 -11.57 17.29
N LEU A 152 8.82 -11.11 18.21
CA LEU A 152 10.28 -11.09 17.99
C LEU A 152 10.76 -12.54 17.85
N LEU A 153 10.75 -13.06 16.64
CA LEU A 153 11.24 -14.37 16.28
C LEU A 153 12.63 -14.21 15.66
N ASP A 154 13.52 -15.14 16.03
CA ASP A 154 14.85 -15.27 15.44
C ASP A 154 14.76 -15.45 13.91
N ASP A 155 15.64 -14.83 13.12
CA ASP A 155 15.63 -14.82 11.64
C ASP A 155 15.62 -16.23 10.99
N SER A 156 15.89 -17.28 11.76
CA SER A 156 15.86 -18.69 11.32
C SER A 156 14.48 -19.36 11.38
N LYS A 157 13.46 -18.71 11.96
CA LYS A 157 12.10 -19.26 12.19
C LYS A 157 11.01 -18.39 11.55
N ILE A 158 11.15 -18.12 10.25
CA ILE A 158 10.18 -17.32 9.49
C ILE A 158 8.95 -18.20 9.17
N ASN A 159 7.90 -18.09 9.98
CA ASN A 159 6.62 -18.78 9.79
C ASN A 159 5.68 -18.04 8.81
N VAL A 160 6.25 -17.22 7.93
CA VAL A 160 5.53 -16.36 6.99
C VAL A 160 5.95 -16.70 5.56
N ILE A 161 4.97 -16.94 4.70
CA ILE A 161 5.19 -17.06 3.26
C ILE A 161 4.84 -15.75 2.56
N ASP A 162 5.76 -15.25 1.74
CA ASP A 162 5.57 -14.07 0.91
C ASP A 162 4.75 -14.43 -0.34
N VAL A 163 3.66 -13.70 -0.55
CA VAL A 163 2.74 -13.89 -1.69
C VAL A 163 2.55 -12.60 -2.46
N TRP A 164 2.80 -12.64 -3.76
CA TRP A 164 2.56 -11.52 -4.67
C TRP A 164 1.47 -11.93 -5.65
N VAL A 165 0.44 -11.10 -5.71
CA VAL A 165 -0.66 -11.28 -6.65
C VAL A 165 -0.43 -10.34 -7.83
N LYS A 166 -0.31 -10.94 -9.02
CA LYS A 166 -0.17 -10.28 -10.31
C LYS A 166 -1.55 -10.07 -10.93
N ARG A 167 -1.70 -8.96 -11.66
CA ARG A 167 -2.93 -8.68 -12.40
C ARG A 167 -3.20 -9.75 -13.45
N ASN A 168 -4.49 -10.06 -13.63
CA ASN A 168 -4.94 -10.90 -14.72
C ASN A 168 -4.75 -10.16 -16.06
N LEU A 169 -4.41 -10.88 -17.14
CA LEU A 169 -4.25 -10.30 -18.49
C LEU A 169 -5.50 -9.52 -18.95
N GLN A 170 -6.70 -9.97 -18.57
CA GLN A 170 -7.93 -9.26 -18.90
C GLN A 170 -8.03 -7.92 -18.14
N SER A 171 -7.70 -7.91 -16.85
CA SER A 171 -7.66 -6.71 -15.99
C SER A 171 -6.59 -5.72 -16.47
N GLU A 172 -5.43 -6.24 -16.89
CA GLU A 172 -4.36 -5.44 -17.49
C GLU A 172 -4.81 -4.78 -18.80
N ARG A 173 -5.44 -5.55 -19.71
CA ARG A 173 -6.00 -5.01 -20.96
C ARG A 173 -7.06 -3.94 -20.70
N LEU A 174 -7.97 -4.16 -19.75
CA LEU A 174 -8.98 -3.17 -19.37
C LEU A 174 -8.33 -1.89 -18.81
N THR A 175 -7.29 -2.05 -17.98
CA THR A 175 -6.52 -0.91 -17.45
C THR A 175 -5.87 -0.12 -18.59
N HIS A 176 -5.25 -0.79 -19.56
CA HIS A 176 -4.65 -0.12 -20.71
C HIS A 176 -5.69 0.60 -21.58
N ILE A 177 -6.85 -0.02 -21.82
CA ILE A 177 -7.95 0.62 -22.56
C ILE A 177 -8.46 1.85 -21.81
N PHE A 178 -8.66 1.75 -20.50
CA PHE A 178 -9.10 2.86 -19.65
C PHE A 178 -8.08 4.01 -19.64
N VAL A 179 -6.79 3.70 -19.45
CA VAL A 179 -5.74 4.72 -19.48
C VAL A 179 -5.67 5.37 -20.86
N ALA A 180 -5.69 4.59 -21.93
CA ALA A 180 -5.67 5.12 -23.29
C ALA A 180 -6.88 6.02 -23.59
N SER A 181 -8.08 5.62 -23.17
CA SER A 181 -9.29 6.43 -23.38
C SER A 181 -9.25 7.73 -22.59
N VAL A 182 -8.77 7.72 -21.34
CA VAL A 182 -8.59 8.92 -20.53
C VAL A 182 -7.55 9.86 -21.14
N VAL A 183 -6.42 9.33 -21.62
CA VAL A 183 -5.39 10.14 -22.31
C VAL A 183 -5.95 10.78 -23.58
N ILE A 184 -6.68 10.04 -24.40
CA ILE A 184 -7.33 10.56 -25.61
C ILE A 184 -8.32 11.68 -25.25
N LEU A 185 -9.17 11.45 -24.24
CA LEU A 185 -10.14 12.42 -23.77
C LEU A 185 -9.47 13.72 -23.28
N ILE A 186 -8.45 13.62 -22.43
CA ILE A 186 -7.71 14.77 -21.90
C ILE A 186 -6.98 15.51 -23.02
N THR A 187 -6.41 14.79 -23.98
CA THR A 187 -5.73 15.39 -25.14
C THR A 187 -6.72 16.18 -25.99
N PHE A 188 -7.87 15.59 -26.31
CA PHE A 188 -8.91 16.27 -27.08
C PHE A 188 -9.45 17.51 -26.34
N ALA A 189 -9.70 17.39 -25.03
CA ALA A 189 -10.15 18.52 -24.20
C ALA A 189 -9.13 19.68 -24.17
N ASN A 190 -7.83 19.37 -24.08
CA ASN A 190 -6.78 20.39 -24.12
C ASN A 190 -6.64 21.03 -25.51
N VAL A 191 -6.85 20.27 -26.59
CA VAL A 191 -6.87 20.82 -27.96
C VAL A 191 -8.05 21.78 -28.15
N LEU A 192 -9.25 21.41 -27.70
CA LEU A 192 -10.43 22.28 -27.75
C LEU A 192 -10.21 23.57 -26.96
N MET A 193 -9.63 23.47 -25.76
CA MET A 193 -9.24 24.64 -24.97
C MET A 193 -8.21 25.51 -25.71
N GLY A 194 -7.29 24.89 -26.46
CA GLY A 194 -6.35 25.56 -27.36
C GLY A 194 -7.03 26.35 -28.48
N CYS A 195 -8.11 25.84 -29.05
CA CYS A 195 -8.87 26.50 -30.10
C CYS A 195 -9.71 27.69 -29.59
N GLU A 196 -10.11 27.68 -28.32
CA GLU A 196 -10.88 28.76 -27.68
C GLU A 196 -10.00 29.92 -27.21
N LEU A 197 -8.68 29.74 -27.15
CA LEU A 197 -7.73 30.74 -26.65
C LEU A 197 -7.54 31.91 -27.63
N ASP A 198 -8.09 33.07 -27.28
CA ASP A 198 -7.71 34.34 -27.90
C ASP A 198 -6.41 34.88 -27.27
N MET A 199 -5.32 34.84 -28.06
CA MET A 199 -4.01 35.32 -27.64
C MET A 199 -4.03 36.81 -27.25
N ASN A 200 -4.85 37.64 -27.89
CA ASN A 200 -4.95 39.06 -27.55
C ASN A 200 -5.55 39.27 -26.16
N ALA A 201 -6.58 38.48 -25.82
CA ALA A 201 -7.20 38.48 -24.51
C ALA A 201 -6.21 38.00 -23.42
N VAL A 202 -5.40 36.98 -23.72
CA VAL A 202 -4.33 36.50 -22.83
C VAL A 202 -3.31 37.59 -22.54
N PHE A 203 -2.77 38.25 -23.58
CA PHE A 203 -1.79 39.32 -23.40
C PHE A 203 -2.35 40.50 -22.60
N ASN A 204 -3.61 40.88 -22.84
CA ASN A 204 -4.26 41.95 -22.10
C ASN A 204 -4.50 41.60 -20.63
N THR A 205 -4.78 40.33 -20.35
CA THR A 205 -4.96 39.83 -18.98
C THR A 205 -3.62 39.78 -18.23
N ILE A 206 -2.53 39.37 -18.89
CA ILE A 206 -1.18 39.36 -18.30
C ILE A 206 -0.70 40.77 -17.94
N LYS A 207 -1.09 41.79 -18.72
CA LYS A 207 -0.79 43.21 -18.40
C LYS A 207 -1.41 43.69 -17.07
N ARG A 208 -2.43 43.00 -16.55
CA ARG A 208 -3.06 43.29 -15.26
C ARG A 208 -2.86 42.09 -14.31
N PRO A 209 -1.67 41.94 -13.71
CA PRO A 209 -1.24 40.69 -13.08
C PRO A 209 -1.94 40.36 -11.76
N VAL A 210 -2.64 41.31 -11.13
CA VAL A 210 -3.23 41.12 -9.80
C VAL A 210 -4.21 39.95 -9.79
N ALA A 211 -5.15 39.92 -10.73
CA ALA A 211 -6.14 38.84 -10.79
C ALA A 211 -5.49 37.47 -11.13
N PRO A 212 -4.71 37.32 -12.21
CA PRO A 212 -3.99 36.07 -12.52
C PRO A 212 -3.10 35.56 -11.38
N ALA A 213 -2.40 36.45 -10.68
CA ALA A 213 -1.52 36.07 -9.57
C ALA A 213 -2.29 35.48 -8.39
N ILE A 214 -3.45 36.06 -8.04
CA ILE A 214 -4.32 35.52 -6.99
C ILE A 214 -4.82 34.13 -7.37
N GLY A 215 -5.27 33.95 -8.61
CA GLY A 215 -5.71 32.64 -9.10
C GLY A 215 -4.59 31.60 -9.09
N PHE A 216 -3.38 31.99 -9.50
CA PHE A 216 -2.21 31.12 -9.45
C PHE A 216 -1.85 30.70 -8.01
N LEU A 217 -1.84 31.64 -7.07
CA LEU A 217 -1.60 31.36 -5.65
C LEU A 217 -2.70 30.45 -5.08
N ALA A 218 -3.96 30.71 -5.42
CA ALA A 218 -5.06 29.85 -4.99
C ALA A 218 -4.91 28.42 -5.53
N GLN A 219 -4.57 28.26 -6.81
CA GLN A 219 -4.44 26.95 -7.45
C GLN A 219 -3.26 26.13 -6.91
N PHE A 220 -2.11 26.76 -6.67
CA PHE A 220 -0.89 26.03 -6.28
C PHE A 220 -0.60 26.03 -4.78
N LEU A 221 -1.32 26.83 -3.99
CA LEU A 221 -1.11 26.90 -2.54
C LEU A 221 -2.39 26.52 -1.78
N ILE A 222 -3.53 27.13 -2.10
CA ILE A 222 -4.77 26.89 -1.35
C ILE A 222 -5.33 25.49 -1.66
N MET A 223 -5.41 25.10 -2.93
CA MET A 223 -5.96 23.78 -3.32
C MET A 223 -5.19 22.59 -2.71
N PRO A 224 -3.84 22.52 -2.76
CA PRO A 224 -3.10 21.43 -2.10
C PRO A 224 -3.26 21.41 -0.58
N VAL A 225 -3.31 22.58 0.07
CA VAL A 225 -3.49 22.68 1.53
C VAL A 225 -4.88 22.20 1.93
N LEU A 226 -5.92 22.58 1.18
CA LEU A 226 -7.28 22.09 1.39
C LEU A 226 -7.37 20.58 1.16
N ALA A 227 -6.79 20.09 0.06
CA ALA A 227 -6.79 18.66 -0.26
C ALA A 227 -6.06 17.84 0.82
N TYR A 228 -4.93 18.32 1.34
CA TYR A 228 -4.23 17.71 2.47
C TYR A 228 -5.07 17.72 3.75
N GLY A 229 -5.75 18.84 4.04
CA GLY A 229 -6.66 18.95 5.18
C GLY A 229 -7.81 17.93 5.12
N ILE A 230 -8.43 17.77 3.95
CA ILE A 230 -9.50 16.79 3.71
C ILE A 230 -8.94 15.36 3.78
N ALA A 231 -7.82 15.08 3.13
CA ALA A 231 -7.13 13.80 3.15
C ALA A 231 -6.85 13.32 4.58
N LYS A 232 -6.29 14.21 5.41
CA LYS A 232 -5.93 13.90 6.80
C LYS A 232 -7.14 13.77 7.72
N SER A 233 -8.14 14.63 7.58
CA SER A 233 -9.31 14.65 8.48
C SER A 233 -10.31 13.54 8.19
N VAL A 234 -10.57 13.24 6.91
CA VAL A 234 -11.65 12.32 6.49
C VAL A 234 -11.13 10.92 6.18
N PHE A 235 -10.03 10.80 5.44
CA PHE A 235 -9.60 9.52 4.87
C PHE A 235 -8.57 8.81 5.73
N VAL A 236 -7.53 9.52 6.20
CA VAL A 236 -6.51 8.95 7.09
C VAL A 236 -7.09 8.51 8.42
N SER A 237 -8.06 9.26 8.97
CA SER A 237 -8.76 8.88 10.21
C SER A 237 -9.56 7.58 10.09
N ARG A 238 -9.87 7.14 8.87
CA ARG A 238 -10.58 5.89 8.56
C ARG A 238 -9.67 4.79 8.01
N GLY A 239 -8.36 5.04 7.87
CA GLY A 239 -7.41 4.08 7.30
C GLY A 239 -7.42 3.97 5.77
N LEU A 240 -8.14 4.84 5.05
CA LEU A 240 -8.22 4.82 3.58
C LEU A 240 -7.08 5.65 2.95
N PHE A 241 -5.85 5.14 3.02
CA PHE A 241 -4.66 5.85 2.53
C PHE A 241 -4.65 6.06 1.01
N SER A 242 -5.20 5.11 0.24
CA SER A 242 -5.29 5.20 -1.23
C SER A 242 -6.16 6.38 -1.68
N MET A 243 -7.33 6.55 -1.06
CA MET A 243 -8.24 7.66 -1.35
C MET A 243 -7.68 9.00 -0.89
N ALA A 244 -7.01 9.03 0.27
CA ALA A 244 -6.32 10.22 0.78
C ALA A 244 -5.28 10.72 -0.23
N LEU A 245 -4.49 9.80 -0.80
CA LEU A 245 -3.49 10.10 -1.83
C LEU A 245 -4.16 10.60 -3.12
N GLY A 246 -5.25 9.96 -3.55
CA GLY A 246 -6.01 10.38 -4.73
C GLY A 246 -6.48 11.83 -4.63
N VAL A 247 -7.16 12.19 -3.53
CA VAL A 247 -7.64 13.57 -3.29
C VAL A 247 -6.48 14.57 -3.25
N PHE A 248 -5.37 14.21 -2.60
CA PHE A 248 -4.19 15.06 -2.56
C PHE A 248 -3.59 15.31 -3.94
N ILE A 249 -3.45 14.27 -4.77
CA ILE A 249 -2.96 14.40 -6.15
C ILE A 249 -3.91 15.25 -6.99
N THR A 250 -5.23 15.06 -6.84
CA THR A 250 -6.23 15.89 -7.52
C THR A 250 -6.09 17.37 -7.15
N GLY A 251 -5.90 17.69 -5.87
CA GLY A 251 -5.68 19.08 -5.41
C GLY A 251 -4.36 19.70 -5.90
N CYS A 252 -3.38 18.89 -6.28
CA CYS A 252 -2.12 19.35 -6.87
C CYS A 252 -2.19 19.56 -8.39
N SER A 253 -3.28 19.14 -9.03
CA SER A 253 -3.47 19.27 -10.48
C SER A 253 -3.71 20.73 -10.89
N PRO A 254 -3.22 21.17 -12.06
CA PRO A 254 -3.66 22.44 -12.64
C PRO A 254 -5.17 22.46 -12.90
N GLY A 255 -5.73 23.66 -13.10
CA GLY A 255 -7.14 23.84 -13.43
C GLY A 255 -7.49 23.19 -14.78
N GLY A 256 -8.75 22.77 -14.93
CA GLY A 256 -9.27 22.18 -16.17
C GLY A 256 -10.25 23.10 -16.89
N GLY A 257 -10.49 22.82 -18.18
CA GLY A 257 -11.38 23.61 -19.04
C GLY A 257 -12.85 23.67 -18.60
N ALA A 258 -13.29 22.75 -17.74
CA ALA A 258 -14.66 22.80 -17.16
C ALA A 258 -14.93 24.08 -16.36
N SER A 259 -13.90 24.72 -15.79
CA SER A 259 -14.03 26.00 -15.09
C SER A 259 -14.47 27.14 -16.02
N ASN A 260 -14.13 27.09 -17.31
CA ASN A 260 -14.54 28.08 -18.30
C ASN A 260 -16.05 28.03 -18.53
N PHE A 261 -16.63 26.82 -18.60
CA PHE A 261 -18.07 26.63 -18.73
C PHE A 261 -18.83 27.18 -17.52
N TRP A 262 -18.35 26.91 -16.31
CA TRP A 262 -18.96 27.47 -15.09
C TRP A 262 -18.83 28.99 -15.03
N THR A 263 -17.70 29.54 -15.48
CA THR A 263 -17.50 31.00 -15.53
C THR A 263 -18.47 31.64 -16.52
N LEU A 264 -18.69 31.02 -17.68
CA LEU A 264 -19.68 31.48 -18.66
C LEU A 264 -21.10 31.45 -18.08
N LEU A 265 -21.47 30.36 -17.38
CA LEU A 265 -22.80 30.17 -16.83
C LEU A 265 -23.12 31.13 -15.66
N LEU A 266 -22.10 31.60 -14.96
CA LEU A 266 -22.21 32.55 -13.85
C LEU A 266 -21.97 34.01 -14.27
N ASP A 267 -22.00 34.32 -15.57
CA ASP A 267 -21.70 35.66 -16.14
C ASP A 267 -20.34 36.22 -15.67
N GLY A 268 -19.38 35.33 -15.44
CA GLY A 268 -18.02 35.67 -15.08
C GLY A 268 -17.15 36.05 -16.27
N ASN A 269 -15.94 36.54 -15.99
CA ASN A 269 -14.97 36.87 -17.03
C ASN A 269 -14.31 35.61 -17.62
N VAL A 270 -14.88 35.10 -18.70
CA VAL A 270 -14.38 33.89 -19.41
C VAL A 270 -12.94 34.07 -19.88
N ASN A 271 -12.57 35.24 -20.41
CA ASN A 271 -11.21 35.54 -20.87
C ASN A 271 -10.17 35.41 -19.73
N LEU A 272 -10.55 35.83 -18.51
CA LEU A 272 -9.73 35.68 -17.32
C LEU A 272 -9.58 34.20 -16.92
N SER A 273 -10.68 33.42 -16.92
CA SER A 273 -10.68 31.99 -16.58
C SER A 273 -9.83 31.17 -17.54
N VAL A 274 -9.99 31.40 -18.85
CA VAL A 274 -9.23 30.73 -19.91
C VAL A 274 -7.74 31.05 -19.77
N THR A 275 -7.40 32.33 -19.53
CA THR A 275 -6.00 32.76 -19.33
C THR A 275 -5.39 32.14 -18.08
N MET A 276 -6.09 32.12 -16.95
CA MET A 276 -5.60 31.48 -15.72
C MET A 276 -5.34 29.99 -15.92
N THR A 277 -6.27 29.30 -16.56
CA THR A 277 -6.14 27.87 -16.82
C THR A 277 -4.93 27.60 -17.72
N PHE A 278 -4.77 28.36 -18.82
CA PHE A 278 -3.62 28.26 -19.72
C PHE A 278 -2.28 28.47 -19.01
N VAL A 279 -2.16 29.56 -18.23
CA VAL A 279 -0.93 29.86 -17.47
C VAL A 279 -0.65 28.77 -16.43
N SER A 280 -1.68 28.23 -15.77
CA SER A 280 -1.51 27.16 -14.78
C SER A 280 -1.04 25.84 -15.40
N THR A 281 -1.56 25.48 -16.57
CA THR A 281 -1.15 24.29 -17.34
C THR A 281 0.27 24.43 -17.87
N LEU A 282 0.63 25.61 -18.38
CA LEU A 282 2.01 25.87 -18.82
C LEU A 282 2.98 25.81 -17.63
N ALA A 283 2.60 26.39 -16.50
CA ALA A 283 3.41 26.34 -15.27
C ALA A 283 3.54 24.91 -14.72
N SER A 284 2.50 24.07 -14.80
CA SER A 284 2.58 22.67 -14.38
C SER A 284 3.52 21.88 -15.30
N LEU A 285 3.43 22.06 -16.63
CA LEU A 285 4.35 21.46 -17.58
C LEU A 285 5.80 21.89 -17.30
N ALA A 286 6.04 23.18 -17.07
CA ALA A 286 7.36 23.69 -16.74
C ALA A 286 7.91 23.08 -15.43
N LYS A 287 7.08 22.96 -14.39
CA LYS A 287 7.46 22.33 -13.10
C LYS A 287 7.80 20.85 -13.27
N VAL A 288 6.98 20.10 -14.02
CA VAL A 288 7.23 18.67 -14.29
C VAL A 288 8.52 18.50 -15.08
N THR A 289 8.71 19.26 -16.17
CA THR A 289 9.93 19.22 -16.98
C THR A 289 11.17 19.59 -16.16
N ARG A 290 11.10 20.64 -15.34
CA ARG A 290 12.19 21.03 -14.43
C ARG A 290 12.52 19.92 -13.43
N SER A 291 11.51 19.30 -12.83
CA SER A 291 11.69 18.19 -11.89
C SER A 291 12.37 16.99 -12.58
N LEU A 292 11.92 16.64 -13.78
CA LEU A 292 12.49 15.57 -14.58
C LEU A 292 13.95 15.85 -14.94
N VAL A 293 14.28 17.06 -15.40
CA VAL A 293 15.66 17.46 -15.71
C VAL A 293 16.53 17.41 -14.44
N SER A 294 16.02 17.90 -13.31
CA SER A 294 16.75 17.86 -12.04
C SER A 294 17.01 16.45 -11.51
N LEU A 295 16.16 15.48 -11.83
CA LEU A 295 16.31 14.08 -11.41
C LEU A 295 17.19 13.27 -12.37
N VAL A 296 17.00 13.48 -13.68
CA VAL A 296 17.67 12.72 -14.74
C VAL A 296 19.11 13.19 -14.96
N LEU A 297 19.38 14.49 -14.85
CA LEU A 297 20.72 15.04 -15.09
C LEU A 297 21.77 14.49 -14.10
N PRO A 298 21.56 14.46 -12.78
CA PRO A 298 22.51 13.83 -11.84
C PRO A 298 22.70 12.34 -12.09
N LEU A 299 21.64 11.64 -12.53
CA LEU A 299 21.68 10.21 -12.82
C LEU A 299 22.52 9.94 -14.08
N LEU A 300 22.37 10.74 -15.13
CA LEU A 300 23.21 10.72 -16.33
C LEU A 300 24.67 11.07 -16.02
N VAL A 301 24.92 12.06 -15.15
CA VAL A 301 26.26 12.39 -14.66
C VAL A 301 26.86 11.20 -13.90
N GLY A 302 26.09 10.53 -13.04
CA GLY A 302 26.52 9.33 -12.32
C GLY A 302 26.87 8.16 -13.25
N VAL A 303 26.05 7.93 -14.28
CA VAL A 303 26.31 6.91 -15.33
C VAL A 303 27.56 7.28 -16.14
N ALA A 304 27.74 8.55 -16.48
CA ALA A 304 28.91 9.05 -17.19
C ALA A 304 30.20 8.90 -16.37
N ILE A 305 30.17 9.23 -15.07
CA ILE A 305 31.30 9.03 -14.14
C ILE A 305 31.64 7.54 -14.05
N LYS A 306 30.65 6.65 -13.93
CA LYS A 306 30.87 5.20 -13.94
C LYS A 306 31.57 4.72 -15.21
N LYS A 307 31.22 5.28 -16.37
CA LYS A 307 31.76 4.88 -17.68
C LYS A 307 33.14 5.48 -17.98
N TRP A 308 33.42 6.72 -17.55
CA TRP A 308 34.64 7.45 -17.94
C TRP A 308 35.69 7.56 -16.82
N LYS A 309 35.30 7.40 -15.54
CA LYS A 309 36.20 7.48 -14.37
C LYS A 309 35.81 6.42 -13.31
N PRO A 310 36.11 5.13 -13.55
CA PRO A 310 35.66 4.03 -12.69
C PRO A 310 36.21 4.11 -11.25
N GLU A 311 37.39 4.70 -11.06
CA GLU A 311 38.00 4.92 -9.73
C GLU A 311 37.17 5.85 -8.83
N TRP A 312 36.55 6.88 -9.43
CA TRP A 312 35.70 7.83 -8.69
C TRP A 312 34.39 7.16 -8.30
N ALA A 313 33.82 6.35 -9.18
CA ALA A 313 32.64 5.53 -8.87
C ALA A 313 32.92 4.48 -7.78
N ALA A 314 34.15 3.96 -7.68
CA ALA A 314 34.56 3.07 -6.59
C ALA A 314 34.71 3.83 -5.26
N LYS A 315 35.26 5.06 -5.28
CA LYS A 315 35.39 5.91 -4.10
C LYS A 315 34.03 6.35 -3.55
N SER A 316 33.09 6.73 -4.42
CA SER A 316 31.72 7.11 -4.02
C SER A 316 30.94 5.93 -3.42
N ARG A 317 31.16 4.69 -3.88
CA ARG A 317 30.56 3.49 -3.28
C ARG A 317 31.04 3.22 -1.85
N LYS A 318 32.31 3.49 -1.56
CA LYS A 318 32.85 3.34 -0.19
C LYS A 318 32.26 4.35 0.79
N VAL A 319 31.94 5.56 0.32
CA VAL A 319 31.29 6.60 1.14
C VAL A 319 29.82 6.27 1.41
N GLY A 320 29.11 5.73 0.42
CA GLY A 320 27.70 5.32 0.59
C GLY A 320 27.46 4.08 1.45
N LEU A 321 28.48 3.26 1.68
CA LEU A 321 28.44 2.10 2.59
C LEU A 321 28.86 2.45 4.03
N ALA A 322 29.31 3.68 4.27
CA ALA A 322 29.75 4.18 5.58
C ALA A 322 28.68 5.05 6.27
N GLN A 323 27.48 5.16 5.69
CA GLN A 323 26.26 5.73 6.29
C GLN A 323 25.22 4.64 6.45
#